data_AF-A0A522UP36-F1
#
_entry.id   AF-A0A522UP36-F1
#
_cell.length_a   1.000
_cell.length_b   1.000
_cell.length_c   1.000
_cell.angle_alpha   90.00
_cell.angle_beta   90.00
_cell.angle_gamma   90.00
#
_symmetry.space_group_name_H-M   'P 1'
#
loop_
_entity.id
_entity.type
_entity.pdbx_description
1 polymer ?
#
loop_
_entity_poly.entity_id
_entity_poly.type
_entity_poly.pdbx_seq_one_letter_code
_entity_poly.pdbx_strand_id
1 'polypeptide(L)'
;MSKVIAYENTDRVCFCQIKFSSRERILVSIATVPEHSIKVIKLLAGIIPYRTIWEFNATKAGGKDTHTRLIAMFTGQTASGTDPEKKVDHPLDAIIRKLVACRSCNEAVCALQQAEKTYRNN
;
A
#
# COMPACT_ATOMS: atom_id res chain seq x y z
N MET A 1 1.84 18.64 4.72
CA MET A 1 0.98 17.56 4.20
C MET A 1 1.80 16.76 3.20
N SER A 2 1.64 15.44 3.18
CA SER A 2 2.45 14.57 2.31
C SER A 2 1.96 14.65 0.87
N LYS A 3 2.86 14.44 -0.08
CA LYS A 3 2.59 14.64 -1.51
C LYS A 3 2.98 13.40 -2.31
N VAL A 4 2.07 12.94 -3.15
CA VAL A 4 2.38 11.95 -4.20
C VAL A 4 3.23 12.65 -5.26
N ILE A 5 4.43 12.12 -5.50
CA ILE A 5 5.42 12.72 -6.43
C ILE A 5 5.55 11.93 -7.73
N ALA A 6 5.21 10.64 -7.70
CA ALA A 6 5.12 9.79 -8.88
C ALA A 6 4.00 8.78 -8.65
N TYR A 7 3.29 8.44 -9.71
CA TYR A 7 2.21 7.47 -9.70
C TYR A 7 2.16 6.82 -11.07
N GLU A 8 2.16 5.50 -11.09
CA GLU A 8 1.97 4.73 -12.31
C GLU A 8 1.12 3.51 -11.95
N ASN A 9 0.04 3.33 -12.70
CA ASN A 9 -0.87 2.21 -12.53
C ASN A 9 -1.24 1.67 -13.91
N THR A 10 -0.48 0.68 -14.36
CA THR A 10 -0.65 -0.02 -15.62
C THR A 10 -0.59 -1.53 -15.35
N ASP A 11 -1.00 -2.33 -16.32
CA ASP A 11 -0.94 -3.80 -16.21
C ASP A 11 0.47 -4.35 -15.98
N ARG A 12 1.50 -3.56 -16.33
CA ARG A 12 2.91 -3.95 -16.21
C ARG A 12 3.60 -3.35 -14.99
N VAL A 13 3.15 -2.18 -14.55
CA VAL A 13 3.83 -1.35 -13.56
C VAL A 13 2.80 -0.70 -12.66
N CYS A 14 2.87 -0.99 -11.37
CA CYS A 14 1.98 -0.42 -10.38
C CYS A 14 2.78 0.08 -9.18
N PHE A 15 3.02 1.40 -9.10
CA PHE A 15 3.72 2.01 -7.99
C PHE A 15 3.30 3.46 -7.75
N CYS A 16 3.57 3.94 -6.54
CA CYS A 16 3.57 5.37 -6.26
C CYS A 16 4.76 5.75 -5.39
N GLN A 17 5.19 7.00 -5.50
CA GLN A 17 6.15 7.58 -4.59
C GLN A 17 5.50 8.68 -3.79
N ILE A 18 5.74 8.67 -2.48
CA ILE A 18 5.20 9.66 -1.54
C ILE A 18 6.36 10.38 -0.88
N LYS A 19 6.31 11.72 -0.91
CA LYS A 19 7.19 12.59 -0.14
C LYS A 19 6.46 13.04 1.12
N PHE A 20 7.02 12.69 2.26
CA PHE A 20 6.49 13.07 3.56
C PHE A 20 6.89 14.50 3.94
N SER A 21 6.19 15.08 4.91
CA SER A 21 6.51 16.41 5.45
C SER A 21 7.87 16.42 6.17
N SER A 22 8.32 15.28 6.70
CA SER A 22 9.67 15.05 7.22
C SER A 22 10.78 15.10 6.16
N ARG A 23 10.45 15.34 4.88
CA ARG A 23 11.32 15.26 3.69
C ARG A 23 11.75 13.85 3.30
N GLU A 24 11.39 12.84 4.09
CA GLU A 24 11.59 11.44 3.72
C GLU A 24 10.73 11.07 2.51
N ARG A 25 11.19 10.07 1.75
CA ARG A 25 10.45 9.54 0.61
C ARG A 25 10.32 8.05 0.69
N ILE A 26 9.20 7.55 0.19
CA ILE A 26 8.93 6.12 0.04
C ILE A 26 8.49 5.81 -1.37
N LEU A 27 8.79 4.58 -1.80
CA LEU A 27 8.22 3.92 -2.95
C LEU A 27 7.27 2.84 -2.45
N VAL A 28 6.01 2.93 -2.86
CA VAL A 28 5.02 1.86 -2.73
C VAL A 28 4.97 1.15 -4.06
N SER A 29 5.25 -0.15 -4.09
CA SER A 29 5.22 -0.97 -5.30
C SER A 29 4.29 -2.16 -5.09
N ILE A 30 3.44 -2.43 -6.08
CA ILE A 30 2.53 -3.57 -6.13
C ILE A 30 3.00 -4.47 -7.26
N ALA A 31 3.46 -5.66 -6.91
CA ALA A 31 3.75 -6.72 -7.86
C ALA A 31 2.55 -7.68 -7.92
N THR A 32 2.18 -8.11 -9.12
CA THR A 32 1.04 -9.02 -9.38
C THR A 32 1.45 -10.37 -9.95
N VAL A 33 2.64 -10.48 -10.55
CA VAL A 33 3.13 -11.72 -11.19
C VAL A 33 4.57 -12.01 -10.71
N PRO A 34 4.93 -13.26 -10.37
CA PRO A 34 4.07 -14.46 -10.27
C PRO A 34 3.23 -14.51 -8.98
N GLU A 35 3.57 -13.70 -7.97
CA GLU A 35 2.85 -13.61 -6.71
C GLU A 35 2.50 -12.16 -6.38
N HIS A 36 1.29 -11.98 -5.86
CA HIS A 36 0.85 -10.68 -5.37
C HIS A 36 1.67 -10.27 -4.13
N SER A 37 2.36 -9.14 -4.23
CA SER A 37 3.07 -8.55 -3.10
C SER A 37 3.06 -7.03 -3.16
N ILE A 38 3.07 -6.41 -1.99
CA ILE A 38 3.21 -4.97 -1.83
C ILE A 38 4.41 -4.69 -0.98
N LYS A 39 5.27 -3.81 -1.48
CA LYS A 39 6.47 -3.37 -0.80
C LYS A 39 6.44 -1.87 -0.64
N VAL A 40 6.68 -1.42 0.60
CA VAL A 40 6.89 -0.01 0.92
C VAL A 40 8.35 0.14 1.30
N ILE A 41 9.06 0.90 0.49
CA ILE A 41 10.52 1.02 0.54
C ILE A 41 10.89 2.47 0.81
N LYS A 42 11.67 2.73 1.85
CA LYS A 42 12.26 4.04 2.11
C LYS A 42 13.35 4.32 1.08
N LEU A 43 13.34 5.53 0.52
CA LEU A 43 14.32 6.00 -0.46
C LEU A 43 15.34 6.94 0.19
N LEU A 44 16.63 6.67 0.01
CA LEU A 44 17.72 7.59 0.31
C LEU A 44 17.87 8.60 -0.82
N ALA A 45 18.06 9.88 -0.46
CA ALA A 45 18.07 11.02 -1.38
C ALA A 45 16.83 11.10 -2.31
N GLY A 46 15.78 10.33 -2.02
CA GLY A 46 14.55 10.29 -2.78
C GLY A 46 14.58 9.48 -4.07
N ILE A 47 15.63 8.68 -4.31
CA ILE A 47 15.77 7.89 -5.55
C ILE A 47 16.31 6.48 -5.28
N ILE A 48 17.20 6.33 -4.30
CA ILE A 48 17.91 5.08 -4.06
C ILE A 48 17.12 4.24 -3.03
N PRO A 49 16.68 3.01 -3.37
CA PRO A 49 16.09 2.10 -2.38
C PRO A 49 17.05 1.88 -1.21
N TYR A 50 16.62 2.24 0.00
CA TYR A 50 17.44 2.13 1.21
C TYR A 50 17.01 0.98 2.11
N ARG A 51 15.71 0.88 2.40
CA ARG A 51 15.17 -0.11 3.34
C ARG A 51 13.71 -0.38 3.07
N THR A 52 13.32 -1.66 3.00
CA THR A 52 11.90 -2.05 3.08
C THR A 52 11.39 -1.78 4.49
N ILE A 53 10.40 -0.90 4.61
CA ILE A 53 9.80 -0.52 5.90
C ILE A 53 8.52 -1.29 6.18
N TRP A 54 7.87 -1.81 5.13
CA TRP A 54 6.73 -2.70 5.25
C TRP A 54 6.59 -3.55 3.99
N GLU A 55 6.15 -4.80 4.16
CA GLU A 55 5.90 -5.73 3.06
C GLU A 55 4.74 -6.66 3.41
N PHE A 56 3.84 -6.85 2.44
CA PHE A 56 2.73 -7.79 2.52
C PHE A 56 2.73 -8.67 1.26
N ASN A 57 2.77 -9.98 1.43
CA ASN A 57 2.90 -10.96 0.35
C ASN A 57 1.91 -12.13 0.55
N ALA A 58 1.79 -13.00 -0.45
CA ALA A 58 0.88 -14.15 -0.43
C ALA A 58 1.07 -15.07 0.78
N THR A 59 2.31 -15.27 1.23
CA THR A 59 2.60 -16.06 2.43
C THR A 59 2.04 -15.42 3.68
N LYS A 60 2.22 -14.10 3.87
CA LYS A 60 1.62 -13.35 4.97
C LYS A 60 0.11 -13.24 4.87
N ALA A 61 -0.40 -13.26 3.64
CA ALA A 61 -1.81 -13.19 3.34
C ALA A 61 -2.50 -14.56 3.44
N GLY A 62 -1.79 -15.66 3.71
CA GLY A 62 -2.39 -17.00 3.85
C GLY A 62 -3.00 -17.58 2.57
N GLY A 63 -2.51 -17.19 1.37
CA GLY A 63 -2.96 -17.76 0.09
C GLY A 63 -2.99 -16.78 -1.09
N LYS A 64 -3.59 -17.23 -2.20
CA LYS A 64 -3.58 -16.55 -3.51
C LYS A 64 -4.36 -15.23 -3.57
N ASP A 65 -5.22 -14.93 -2.59
CA ASP A 65 -6.13 -13.77 -2.61
C ASP A 65 -5.55 -12.49 -2.00
N THR A 66 -4.23 -12.28 -2.10
CA THR A 66 -3.55 -11.13 -1.46
C THR A 66 -4.13 -9.80 -1.93
N HIS A 67 -4.48 -9.69 -3.22
CA HIS A 67 -5.05 -8.47 -3.80
C HIS A 67 -6.40 -8.11 -3.14
N THR A 68 -7.32 -9.06 -3.06
CA THR A 68 -8.64 -8.90 -2.43
C THR A 68 -8.52 -8.61 -0.93
N ARG A 69 -7.64 -9.34 -0.23
CA ARG A 69 -7.39 -9.12 1.20
C ARG A 69 -6.80 -7.75 1.47
N LEU A 70 -5.99 -7.24 0.55
CA LEU A 70 -5.40 -5.93 0.70
C LEU A 70 -6.41 -4.81 0.48
N ILE A 71 -7.26 -4.92 -0.55
CA ILE A 71 -8.40 -4.02 -0.70
C ILE A 71 -9.22 -4.04 0.59
N ALA A 72 -9.59 -5.22 1.10
CA ALA A 72 -10.32 -5.34 2.36
C ALA A 72 -9.60 -4.69 3.56
N MET A 73 -8.28 -4.86 3.69
CA MET A 73 -7.48 -4.27 4.75
C MET A 73 -7.45 -2.74 4.70
N PHE A 74 -7.45 -2.13 3.51
CA PHE A 74 -7.32 -0.68 3.37
C PHE A 74 -8.65 0.06 3.19
N THR A 75 -9.64 -0.55 2.51
CA THR A 75 -10.96 0.04 2.23
C THR A 75 -12.06 -0.47 3.15
N GLY A 76 -11.82 -1.56 3.91
CA GLY A 76 -12.84 -2.22 4.71
C GLY A 76 -13.86 -3.01 3.89
N GLN A 77 -13.67 -3.14 2.57
CA GLN A 77 -14.60 -3.83 1.67
C GLN A 77 -14.00 -5.16 1.23
N THR A 78 -14.69 -6.26 1.51
CA THR A 78 -14.42 -7.53 0.85
C THR A 78 -14.91 -7.42 -0.60
N ALA A 79 -14.20 -8.00 -1.57
CA ALA A 79 -14.63 -8.00 -2.98
C ALA A 79 -15.96 -8.75 -3.24
N SER A 80 -16.66 -9.18 -2.18
CA SER A 80 -17.99 -9.80 -2.19
C SER A 80 -19.11 -8.77 -1.92
N GLY A 81 -18.88 -7.49 -2.22
CA GLY A 81 -19.93 -6.48 -2.19
C GLY A 81 -20.79 -6.60 -3.44
N THR A 82 -21.99 -7.15 -3.29
CA THR A 82 -23.06 -7.30 -4.30
C THR A 82 -23.66 -5.96 -4.78
N ASP A 83 -22.95 -4.85 -4.61
CA ASP A 83 -23.37 -3.51 -5.01
C ASP A 83 -22.63 -3.08 -6.29
N PRO A 84 -23.30 -3.10 -7.47
CA PRO A 84 -22.67 -2.75 -8.75
C PRO A 84 -22.23 -1.28 -8.87
N GLU A 85 -22.59 -0.42 -7.90
CA GLU A 85 -22.22 1.01 -7.90
C GLU A 85 -21.02 1.34 -6.99
N LYS A 86 -20.57 0.41 -6.14
CA LYS A 86 -19.47 0.70 -5.21
C LYS A 86 -18.13 0.49 -5.92
N LYS A 87 -17.61 1.57 -6.51
CA LYS A 87 -16.32 1.60 -7.21
C LYS A 87 -15.23 1.04 -6.28
N VAL A 88 -14.79 -0.19 -6.55
CA VAL A 88 -13.69 -0.83 -5.81
C VAL A 88 -12.43 0.00 -6.07
N ASP A 89 -11.95 0.65 -5.03
CA ASP A 89 -10.72 1.44 -5.14
C ASP A 89 -9.54 0.54 -5.49
N HIS A 90 -8.71 0.99 -6.42
CA HIS A 90 -7.46 0.30 -6.73
C HIS A 90 -6.62 0.21 -5.44
N PRO A 91 -5.96 -0.93 -5.12
CA PRO A 91 -5.22 -1.11 -3.87
C PRO A 91 -4.15 -0.03 -3.65
N LEU A 92 -3.51 0.43 -4.72
CA LEU A 92 -2.55 1.52 -4.67
C LEU A 92 -3.18 2.83 -4.16
N ASP A 93 -4.40 3.16 -4.61
CA ASP A 93 -5.12 4.36 -4.20
C ASP A 93 -5.56 4.27 -2.74
N ALA A 94 -6.00 3.09 -2.31
CA ALA A 94 -6.36 2.83 -0.92
C ALA A 94 -5.15 2.99 0.04
N ILE A 95 -3.97 2.50 -0.37
CA ILE A 95 -2.72 2.73 0.36
C ILE A 95 -2.36 4.21 0.39
N ILE A 96 -2.43 4.90 -0.75
CA ILE A 96 -2.12 6.34 -0.85
C ILE A 96 -3.00 7.13 0.13
N ARG A 97 -4.31 6.89 0.18
CA ARG A 97 -5.21 7.62 1.10
C ARG A 97 -4.78 7.50 2.55
N LYS A 98 -4.37 6.30 3.00
CA LYS A 98 -3.86 6.12 4.36
C LYS A 98 -2.51 6.82 4.57
N LEU A 99 -1.58 6.68 3.61
CA LEU A 99 -0.22 7.17 3.77
C LEU A 99 -0.07 8.69 3.57
N VAL A 100 -0.95 9.33 2.82
CA VAL A 100 -0.93 10.80 2.61
C VAL A 100 -1.22 11.56 3.91
N ALA A 101 -1.94 10.95 4.86
CA ALA A 101 -2.17 11.52 6.20
C ALA A 101 -0.91 11.48 7.09
N CYS A 102 0.03 10.58 6.84
CA CYS A 102 1.26 10.42 7.63
C CYS A 102 2.25 11.55 7.33
N ARG A 103 3.02 11.97 8.33
CA ARG A 103 4.04 13.04 8.20
C ARG A 103 5.48 12.52 8.10
N SER A 104 5.70 11.24 8.41
CA SER A 104 7.02 10.59 8.42
C SER A 104 6.93 9.12 8.04
N CYS A 105 8.08 8.49 7.74
CA CYS A 105 8.16 7.05 7.53
C CYS A 105 7.71 6.25 8.76
N ASN A 106 8.00 6.73 9.97
CA ASN A 106 7.61 6.03 11.20
C ASN A 106 6.08 6.02 11.36
N GLU A 107 5.41 7.14 11.10
CA GLU A 107 3.95 7.20 11.11
C GLU A 107 3.33 6.30 10.04
N ALA A 108 3.93 6.26 8.84
CA ALA A 108 3.50 5.37 7.77
C ALA A 108 3.61 3.89 8.18
N VAL A 109 4.71 3.48 8.82
CA VAL A 109 4.87 2.12 9.35
C VAL A 109 3.80 1.81 10.40
N CYS A 110 3.57 2.71 11.36
CA CYS A 110 2.54 2.54 12.38
C CYS A 110 1.15 2.38 11.75
N ALA A 111 0.80 3.20 10.75
CA ALA A 111 -0.48 3.12 10.06
C ALA A 111 -0.67 1.79 9.31
N LEU A 112 0.38 1.32 8.63
CA LEU A 112 0.38 0.04 7.91
C LEU A 112 0.26 -1.15 8.88
N GLN A 113 1.02 -1.14 9.97
CA GLN A 113 0.95 -2.17 11.00
C GLN A 113 -0.41 -2.18 11.71
N GLN A 114 -1.01 -1.01 11.96
CA GLN A 114 -2.33 -0.91 12.57
C GLN A 114 -3.39 -1.48 11.64
N ALA A 115 -3.34 -1.15 10.34
CA ALA A 115 -4.24 -1.74 9.36
C ALA A 115 -4.09 -3.27 9.30
N GLU A 116 -2.86 -3.79 9.41
CA GLU A 116 -2.61 -5.24 9.41
C GLU A 116 -3.20 -5.92 10.65
N LYS A 117 -3.06 -5.30 11.82
CA LYS A 117 -3.65 -5.80 13.08
C LYS A 117 -5.17 -5.78 13.05
N THR A 118 -5.77 -4.69 12.58
CA THR A 118 -7.24 -4.60 12.45
C THR A 118 -7.77 -5.66 11.50
N TYR A 119 -7.06 -5.94 10.41
CA TYR A 119 -7.44 -7.01 9.49
C TYR A 119 -7.33 -8.40 10.12
N ARG A 120 -6.28 -8.71 10.90
CA ARG A 120 -6.13 -10.03 11.55
C ARG A 120 -7.15 -10.32 12.65
N ASN A 121 -7.71 -9.28 13.26
CA ASN A 121 -8.65 -9.40 14.37
C ASN A 121 -10.13 -9.41 13.91
N ASN A 122 -10.37 -9.20 12.61
CA ASN A 122 -11.69 -9.32 11.97
C ASN A 122 -11.77 -10.65 11.21
#